data_AF-A0A9J6BDH4-F1
#
_entry.id   AF-A0A9J6BDH4-F1
#
_cell.length_a   1.000
_cell.length_b   1.000
_cell.length_c   1.000
_cell.angle_alpha   90.00
_cell.angle_beta   90.00
_cell.angle_gamma   90.00
#
_symmetry.space_group_name_H-M   'P 1'
#
loop_
_entity.id
_entity.type
_entity.pdbx_description
1 polymer ?
#
loop_
_entity_poly.entity_id
_entity_poly.type
_entity_poly.pdbx_seq_one_letter_code
_entity_poly.pdbx_strand_id
1 'polypeptide(L)'
;MNINIFIICSIFFSFVTPSTLNCNFKYETYEHPKDKKVYQCLATNNGDIWTKKRVKIEAITGKHENNKENINVEGFSVASKLDVNYLPEGLEKFFPKLSLINAQSSGLLEIKPENFKNFPDLKFVYLSNNKIERISKEHFSQNANLEVVWLDKNSIVHIDLTSFIKNTKIFSLRLDNNFCYGRFFNAETENDVKRVSQEILNGHCFNEELDKIYQEIDNKTAIIRQQDEKIETLKEKIKTLIISLYSFIGVIVFLVIVMIILVISIVVMKCNVRA
;
A
#
# COMPACT_ATOMS: atom_id res chain seq x y z
N MET A 1 21.21 33.35 28.86
CA MET A 1 20.49 33.46 27.57
C MET A 1 20.56 32.10 26.88
N ASN A 2 19.79 31.11 27.39
CA ASN A 2 19.98 29.70 27.02
C ASN A 2 18.64 28.96 26.90
N ILE A 3 17.60 29.64 26.39
CA ILE A 3 16.23 29.13 26.33
C ILE A 3 15.68 28.98 24.90
N ASN A 4 16.39 29.44 23.85
CA ASN A 4 15.81 29.50 22.50
C ASN A 4 16.42 28.59 21.42
N ILE A 5 17.34 27.67 21.74
CA ILE A 5 17.83 26.70 20.75
C ILE A 5 17.01 25.39 20.78
N PHE A 6 16.50 24.99 21.95
CA PHE A 6 15.69 23.77 22.09
C PHE A 6 14.26 23.91 21.52
N ILE A 7 13.65 25.10 21.64
CA ILE A 7 12.26 25.34 21.20
C ILE A 7 12.16 25.45 19.67
N ILE A 8 13.22 25.93 19.00
CA ILE A 8 13.27 25.97 17.53
C ILE A 8 13.48 24.56 16.95
N CYS A 9 14.16 23.66 17.66
CA CYS A 9 14.25 22.25 17.27
C CYS A 9 12.91 21.50 17.38
N SER A 10 12.07 21.82 18.38
CA SER A 10 10.80 21.13 18.59
C SER A 10 9.65 21.58 17.68
N ILE A 11 9.75 22.76 17.06
CA ILE A 11 8.73 23.28 16.13
C ILE A 11 9.02 22.86 14.67
N PHE A 12 10.26 22.48 14.34
CA PHE A 12 10.68 22.12 12.98
C PHE A 12 10.66 20.62 12.65
N PHE A 13 10.43 19.76 13.64
CA PHE A 13 10.26 18.31 13.44
C PHE A 13 8.77 17.93 13.47
N SER A 14 7.91 18.60 12.71
CA SER A 14 6.77 17.88 12.13
C SER A 14 7.29 17.06 10.96
N PHE A 15 8.18 16.11 11.24
CA PHE A 15 8.39 15.04 10.30
C PHE A 15 7.01 14.42 10.08
N VAL A 16 6.52 14.51 8.83
CA VAL A 16 5.49 13.60 8.36
C VAL A 16 6.00 12.22 8.73
N THR A 17 5.36 11.58 9.71
CA THR A 17 5.76 10.25 10.13
C THR A 17 5.54 9.34 8.91
N PRO A 18 6.55 8.56 8.51
CA PRO A 18 6.40 7.65 7.39
C PRO A 18 5.19 6.76 7.65
N SER A 19 4.37 6.55 6.63
CA SER A 19 3.21 5.65 6.70
C SER A 19 3.71 4.24 7.03
N THR A 20 3.63 3.91 8.32
CA THR A 20 4.24 2.72 8.89
C THR A 20 3.19 1.65 9.09
N LEU A 21 3.35 0.50 8.42
CA LEU A 21 2.46 -0.64 8.61
C LEU A 21 2.97 -1.53 9.76
N ASN A 22 2.09 -1.81 10.72
CA ASN A 22 2.32 -2.69 11.85
C ASN A 22 1.80 -4.08 11.49
N CYS A 23 2.71 -5.04 11.46
CA CYS A 23 2.45 -6.44 11.16
C CYS A 23 2.60 -7.29 12.41
N ASN A 24 1.59 -8.11 12.69
CA ASN A 24 1.76 -9.32 13.49
C ASN A 24 2.14 -10.47 12.54
N PHE A 25 3.42 -10.82 12.50
CA PHE A 25 3.91 -11.85 11.59
C PHE A 25 3.66 -13.25 12.15
N LYS A 26 2.97 -14.09 11.39
CA LYS A 26 2.60 -15.45 11.83
C LYS A 26 2.35 -16.39 10.66
N TYR A 27 2.28 -17.68 10.96
CA TYR A 27 1.74 -18.67 10.03
C TYR A 27 0.22 -18.75 10.13
N GLU A 28 -0.45 -18.88 9.00
CA GLU A 28 -1.90 -19.03 8.93
C GLU A 28 -2.31 -20.03 7.85
N THR A 29 -3.44 -20.69 8.07
CA THR A 29 -4.05 -21.61 7.09
C THR A 29 -5.23 -20.94 6.41
N TYR A 30 -5.38 -21.17 5.11
CA TYR A 30 -6.48 -20.67 4.30
C TYR A 30 -7.17 -21.83 3.58
N GLU A 31 -8.36 -21.60 3.03
CA GLU A 31 -9.03 -22.58 2.17
C GLU A 31 -8.15 -22.92 0.95
N HIS A 32 -7.52 -21.90 0.38
CA HIS A 32 -6.44 -22.08 -0.60
C HIS A 32 -5.19 -21.25 -0.23
N PRO A 33 -3.98 -21.81 -0.38
CA PRO A 33 -3.70 -23.20 -0.74
C PRO A 33 -4.05 -24.15 0.41
N LYS A 34 -4.78 -25.23 0.09
CA LYS A 34 -5.22 -26.23 1.07
C LYS A 34 -4.01 -26.91 1.71
N ASP A 35 -4.10 -27.20 2.99
CA ASP A 35 -3.10 -27.96 3.77
C ASP A 35 -1.69 -27.31 3.83
N LYS A 36 -1.55 -26.05 3.40
CA LYS A 36 -0.30 -25.28 3.49
C LYS A 36 -0.47 -24.11 4.45
N LYS A 37 0.47 -23.98 5.39
CA LYS A 37 0.61 -22.77 6.21
C LYS A 37 1.33 -21.68 5.42
N VAL A 38 0.74 -20.49 5.34
CA VAL A 38 1.28 -19.30 4.69
C VAL A 38 1.92 -18.41 5.75
N TYR A 39 3.18 -18.04 5.56
CA TYR A 39 3.82 -17.04 6.41
C TYR A 39 3.35 -15.64 5.99
N GLN A 40 2.67 -14.94 6.88
CA GLN A 40 1.96 -13.71 6.53
C GLN A 40 2.26 -12.52 7.46
N CYS A 41 2.06 -11.31 6.93
CA CYS A 41 1.80 -10.12 7.74
C CYS A 41 0.29 -10.01 8.00
N LEU A 42 -0.14 -10.13 9.25
CA LEU A 42 -1.46 -9.67 9.69
C LEU A 42 -1.34 -8.20 10.08
N ALA A 43 -1.87 -7.30 9.26
CA ALA A 43 -1.85 -5.87 9.51
C ALA A 43 -2.78 -5.49 10.66
N THR A 44 -2.27 -4.69 11.61
CA THR A 44 -2.96 -4.32 12.85
C THR A 44 -3.05 -2.82 13.10
N ASN A 45 -2.66 -1.97 12.13
CA ASN A 45 -2.74 -0.52 12.30
C ASN A 45 -4.17 -0.08 12.60
N ASN A 46 -4.30 1.01 13.36
CA ASN A 46 -5.55 1.78 13.43
C ASN A 46 -5.32 3.14 12.77
N GLY A 47 -6.37 3.73 12.20
CA GLY A 47 -6.35 5.10 11.69
C GLY A 47 -6.11 5.23 10.18
N ASP A 48 -5.47 6.33 9.80
CA ASP A 48 -5.51 6.91 8.46
C ASP A 48 -4.99 6.04 7.30
N ILE A 49 -4.16 5.03 7.57
CA ILE A 49 -3.59 4.14 6.53
C ILE A 49 -4.69 3.43 5.73
N TRP A 50 -5.82 3.21 6.39
CA TRP A 50 -6.98 2.52 5.87
C TRP A 50 -7.99 3.50 5.26
N THR A 51 -8.30 4.57 5.99
CA THR A 51 -9.41 5.47 5.64
C THR A 51 -9.05 6.49 4.56
N LYS A 52 -7.77 6.64 4.19
CA LYS A 52 -7.32 7.56 3.13
C LYS A 52 -6.96 6.81 1.85
N LYS A 53 -7.34 7.39 0.71
CA LYS A 53 -6.95 6.89 -0.61
C LYS A 53 -5.45 7.07 -0.84
N ARG A 54 -4.82 6.08 -1.49
CA ARG A 54 -3.43 6.14 -2.01
C ARG A 54 -2.36 6.33 -0.94
N VAL A 55 -2.58 5.81 0.26
CA VAL A 55 -1.53 5.81 1.28
C VAL A 55 -0.44 4.82 0.86
N LYS A 56 0.77 5.34 0.63
CA LYS A 56 1.93 4.52 0.29
C LYS A 56 2.68 4.12 1.55
N ILE A 57 2.91 2.83 1.76
CA ILE A 57 3.69 2.37 2.90
C ILE A 57 5.17 2.66 2.70
N GLU A 58 5.80 3.23 3.73
CA GLU A 58 7.20 3.64 3.73
C GLU A 58 8.04 2.85 4.75
N ALA A 59 7.40 2.22 5.73
CA ALA A 59 8.06 1.36 6.70
C ALA A 59 7.15 0.23 7.16
N ILE A 60 7.75 -0.90 7.54
CA ILE A 60 7.07 -2.03 8.18
C ILE A 60 7.65 -2.20 9.58
N THR A 61 6.80 -2.40 10.57
CA THR A 61 7.19 -2.80 11.92
C THR A 61 6.49 -4.08 12.34
N GLY A 62 7.07 -4.78 13.31
CA GLY A 62 6.59 -6.07 13.77
C GLY A 62 7.75 -7.01 14.05
N LYS A 63 7.57 -7.93 14.99
CA LYS A 63 8.56 -8.96 15.29
C LYS A 63 8.31 -10.17 14.40
N HIS A 64 9.32 -10.60 13.65
CA HIS A 64 9.26 -11.83 12.86
C HIS A 64 9.44 -13.09 13.72
N GLU A 65 8.98 -14.20 13.17
CA GLU A 65 9.25 -15.55 13.66
C GLU A 65 10.65 -15.99 13.23
N ASN A 66 11.28 -16.88 13.99
CA ASN A 66 12.69 -17.31 13.85
C ASN A 66 13.27 -17.30 12.42
N ASN A 67 14.33 -16.49 12.21
CA ASN A 67 15.07 -16.34 10.94
C ASN A 67 14.21 -15.94 9.73
N LYS A 68 13.03 -15.33 9.95
CA LYS A 68 12.21 -14.75 8.89
C LYS A 68 12.38 -13.24 8.83
N GLU A 69 12.18 -12.73 7.63
CA GLU A 69 12.19 -11.31 7.29
C GLU A 69 11.03 -10.99 6.36
N ASN A 70 10.84 -9.72 6.02
CA ASN A 70 9.79 -9.27 5.09
C ASN A 70 9.85 -10.01 3.73
N ILE A 71 11.04 -10.35 3.25
CA ILE A 71 11.25 -11.10 1.99
C ILE A 71 10.60 -12.50 2.01
N ASN A 72 10.34 -13.06 3.19
CA ASN A 72 9.73 -14.39 3.35
C ASN A 72 8.21 -14.34 3.46
N VAL A 73 7.61 -13.15 3.51
CA VAL A 73 6.16 -12.99 3.63
C VAL A 73 5.50 -13.39 2.31
N GLU A 74 4.62 -14.39 2.38
CA GLU A 74 3.86 -14.93 1.26
C GLU A 74 2.40 -14.46 1.28
N GLY A 75 1.90 -13.99 2.43
CA GLY A 75 0.52 -13.53 2.61
C GLY A 75 0.42 -12.17 3.30
N PHE A 76 -0.58 -11.39 2.91
CA PHE A 76 -0.96 -10.15 3.58
C PHE A 76 -2.42 -10.27 3.96
N SER A 77 -2.73 -10.01 5.22
CA SER A 77 -4.11 -9.93 5.68
C SER A 77 -4.36 -8.72 6.55
N VAL A 78 -5.61 -8.30 6.63
CA VAL A 78 -6.03 -7.21 7.51
C VAL A 78 -6.77 -7.77 8.71
N ALA A 79 -6.40 -7.32 9.92
CA ALA A 79 -7.05 -7.76 11.14
C ALA A 79 -8.54 -7.41 11.16
N SER A 80 -9.33 -8.32 11.74
CA SER A 80 -10.76 -8.10 11.94
C SER A 80 -11.02 -6.84 12.77
N LYS A 81 -12.16 -6.17 12.49
CA LYS A 81 -12.62 -4.92 13.15
C LYS A 81 -11.90 -3.64 12.74
N LEU A 82 -10.98 -3.69 11.79
CA LEU A 82 -10.45 -2.48 11.17
C LEU A 82 -11.46 -1.93 10.16
N ASP A 83 -11.67 -0.61 10.17
CA ASP A 83 -12.47 0.07 9.14
C ASP A 83 -11.56 0.37 7.96
N VAL A 84 -11.42 -0.60 7.05
CA VAL A 84 -10.32 -0.59 6.09
C VAL A 84 -10.54 0.43 4.99
N ASN A 85 -11.76 0.60 4.45
CA ASN A 85 -12.10 1.48 3.31
C ASN A 85 -11.23 1.36 2.04
N TYR A 86 -9.90 1.53 2.12
CA TYR A 86 -8.90 1.42 1.07
C TYR A 86 -7.70 0.55 1.48
N LEU A 87 -7.18 -0.23 0.54
CA LEU A 87 -5.89 -0.91 0.71
C LEU A 87 -4.73 0.06 0.41
N PRO A 88 -3.62 0.00 1.18
CA PRO A 88 -2.46 0.85 0.93
C PRO A 88 -1.65 0.36 -0.30
N GLU A 89 -0.73 1.21 -0.74
CA GLU A 89 0.16 0.98 -1.89
C GLU A 89 1.62 0.79 -1.43
N GLY A 90 2.49 0.25 -2.29
CA GLY A 90 3.93 0.17 -2.01
C GLY A 90 4.37 -1.06 -1.20
N LEU A 91 3.46 -1.99 -0.91
CA LEU A 91 3.74 -3.22 -0.17
C LEU A 91 4.73 -4.15 -0.91
N GLU A 92 4.81 -4.06 -2.24
CA GLU A 92 5.73 -4.84 -3.08
C GLU A 92 7.21 -4.63 -2.73
N LYS A 93 7.54 -3.46 -2.18
CA LYS A 93 8.90 -3.13 -1.75
C LYS A 93 9.34 -3.94 -0.54
N PHE A 94 8.38 -4.39 0.26
CA PHE A 94 8.61 -5.12 1.50
C PHE A 94 8.34 -6.61 1.33
N PHE A 95 7.26 -6.97 0.62
CA PHE A 95 6.80 -8.35 0.45
C PHE A 95 6.85 -8.79 -1.02
N PRO A 96 8.05 -8.96 -1.62
CA PRO A 96 8.17 -9.25 -3.05
C PRO A 96 7.71 -10.65 -3.44
N LYS A 97 7.49 -11.56 -2.48
CA LYS A 97 6.99 -12.93 -2.71
C LYS A 97 5.51 -13.08 -2.37
N LEU A 98 4.78 -11.98 -2.30
CA LEU A 98 3.36 -12.00 -1.93
C LEU A 98 2.56 -12.79 -2.96
N SER A 99 1.89 -13.84 -2.48
CA SER A 99 1.05 -14.73 -3.28
C SER A 99 -0.41 -14.73 -2.84
N LEU A 100 -0.70 -14.15 -1.66
CA LEU A 100 -2.02 -14.12 -1.06
C LEU A 100 -2.33 -12.74 -0.47
N ILE A 101 -3.51 -12.21 -0.80
CA ILE A 101 -4.08 -11.01 -0.17
C ILE A 101 -5.45 -11.38 0.40
N ASN A 102 -5.64 -11.14 1.71
CA ASN A 102 -6.91 -11.33 2.41
C ASN A 102 -7.38 -10.05 3.09
N ALA A 103 -8.48 -9.49 2.62
CA ALA A 103 -9.17 -8.38 3.28
C ALA A 103 -10.68 -8.63 3.34
N GLN A 104 -11.10 -9.88 3.60
CA GLN A 104 -12.51 -10.22 3.77
C GLN A 104 -13.13 -9.51 4.98
N SER A 105 -14.39 -9.09 4.87
CA SER A 105 -15.14 -8.47 5.97
C SER A 105 -14.46 -7.23 6.58
N SER A 106 -13.80 -6.43 5.74
CA SER A 106 -12.97 -5.29 6.16
C SER A 106 -13.59 -3.92 5.85
N GLY A 107 -14.72 -3.89 5.14
CA GLY A 107 -15.39 -2.63 4.76
C GLY A 107 -14.76 -1.92 3.57
N LEU A 108 -13.98 -2.62 2.73
CA LEU A 108 -13.37 -2.02 1.53
C LEU A 108 -14.44 -1.43 0.61
N LEU A 109 -14.26 -0.17 0.22
CA LEU A 109 -15.14 0.57 -0.69
C LEU A 109 -14.68 0.43 -2.14
N GLU A 110 -13.37 0.44 -2.36
CA GLU A 110 -12.77 0.26 -3.68
C GLU A 110 -11.47 -0.55 -3.57
N ILE A 111 -11.10 -1.16 -4.67
CA ILE A 111 -9.76 -1.71 -4.91
C ILE A 111 -9.15 -0.96 -6.09
N LYS A 112 -7.83 -0.98 -6.22
CA LYS A 112 -7.10 -0.34 -7.31
C LYS A 112 -6.15 -1.30 -7.99
N PRO A 113 -5.82 -1.09 -9.28
CA PRO A 113 -4.79 -1.88 -9.96
C PRO A 113 -3.47 -1.89 -9.18
N GLU A 114 -3.09 -0.78 -8.55
CA GLU A 114 -1.88 -0.64 -7.73
C GLU A 114 -1.82 -1.60 -6.54
N ASN A 115 -2.97 -2.06 -6.03
CA ASN A 115 -3.00 -3.01 -4.93
C ASN A 115 -2.53 -4.42 -5.35
N PHE A 116 -2.52 -4.73 -6.66
CA PHE A 116 -2.24 -6.08 -7.17
C PHE A 116 -1.13 -6.11 -8.22
N LYS A 117 -1.00 -5.08 -9.06
CA LYS A 117 -0.21 -5.12 -10.30
C LYS A 117 1.27 -5.43 -10.12
N ASN A 118 1.83 -5.13 -8.96
CA ASN A 118 3.24 -5.34 -8.65
C ASN A 118 3.52 -6.68 -7.95
N PHE A 119 2.53 -7.58 -7.88
CA PHE A 119 2.65 -8.92 -7.30
C PHE A 119 2.50 -10.00 -8.39
N PRO A 120 3.56 -10.31 -9.16
CA PRO A 120 3.47 -11.26 -10.27
C PRO A 120 3.19 -12.70 -9.81
N ASP A 121 3.51 -13.02 -8.55
CA ASP A 121 3.28 -14.33 -7.92
C ASP A 121 1.92 -14.43 -7.21
N LEU A 122 1.08 -13.39 -7.32
CA LEU A 122 -0.25 -13.37 -6.70
C LEU A 122 -1.14 -14.48 -7.27
N LYS A 123 -1.63 -15.34 -6.38
CA LYS A 123 -2.46 -16.52 -6.67
C LYS A 123 -3.85 -16.45 -6.03
N PHE A 124 -3.93 -15.90 -4.82
CA PHE A 124 -5.14 -15.94 -3.99
C PHE A 124 -5.56 -14.53 -3.56
N VAL A 125 -6.77 -14.13 -3.93
CA VAL A 125 -7.35 -12.83 -3.55
C VAL A 125 -8.70 -13.07 -2.88
N TYR A 126 -8.76 -12.75 -1.58
CA TYR A 126 -9.96 -12.91 -0.75
C TYR A 126 -10.51 -11.54 -0.35
N LEU A 127 -11.62 -11.15 -0.97
CA LEU A 127 -12.26 -9.85 -0.80
C LEU A 127 -13.77 -9.97 -0.54
N SER A 128 -14.25 -11.16 -0.17
CA SER A 128 -15.64 -11.40 0.20
C SER A 128 -16.13 -10.45 1.30
N ASN A 129 -17.42 -10.14 1.28
CA ASN A 129 -18.10 -9.34 2.31
C ASN A 129 -17.48 -7.94 2.49
N ASN A 130 -17.32 -7.21 1.38
CA ASN A 130 -16.91 -5.81 1.37
C ASN A 130 -17.99 -4.98 0.66
N LYS A 131 -17.66 -3.77 0.19
CA LYS A 131 -18.57 -2.83 -0.46
C LYS A 131 -18.07 -2.43 -1.85
N ILE A 132 -17.32 -3.32 -2.51
CA ILE A 132 -16.73 -3.05 -3.83
C ILE A 132 -17.86 -3.00 -4.87
N GLU A 133 -17.87 -1.98 -5.72
CA GLU A 133 -18.93 -1.75 -6.72
C GLU A 133 -18.53 -2.06 -8.17
N ARG A 134 -17.22 -2.03 -8.46
CA ARG A 134 -16.70 -2.16 -9.83
C ARG A 134 -15.47 -3.05 -9.88
N ILE A 135 -15.41 -3.89 -10.91
CA ILE A 135 -14.18 -4.54 -11.37
C ILE A 135 -13.86 -4.05 -12.79
N SER A 136 -12.78 -3.29 -12.96
CA SER A 136 -12.23 -2.91 -14.27
C SER A 136 -11.26 -3.95 -14.81
N LYS A 137 -10.95 -3.82 -16.11
CA LYS A 137 -9.94 -4.64 -16.82
C LYS A 137 -8.54 -4.60 -16.23
N GLU A 138 -8.20 -3.56 -15.47
CA GLU A 138 -6.84 -3.35 -14.98
C GLU A 138 -6.58 -3.95 -13.60
N HIS A 139 -7.62 -4.26 -12.79
CA HIS A 139 -7.41 -4.74 -11.41
C HIS A 139 -6.54 -5.99 -11.33
N PHE A 140 -6.72 -6.93 -12.27
CA PHE A 140 -6.03 -8.22 -12.26
C PHE A 140 -5.18 -8.45 -13.52
N SER A 141 -4.98 -7.42 -14.35
CA SER A 141 -4.38 -7.54 -15.70
C SER A 141 -2.92 -7.99 -15.69
N GLN A 142 -2.22 -7.82 -14.56
CA GLN A 142 -0.81 -8.21 -14.39
C GLN A 142 -0.63 -9.50 -13.57
N ASN A 143 -1.72 -10.11 -13.08
CA ASN A 143 -1.66 -11.25 -12.19
C ASN A 143 -2.05 -12.56 -12.92
N ALA A 144 -1.26 -12.94 -13.93
CA ALA A 144 -1.51 -14.12 -14.75
C ALA A 144 -1.47 -15.45 -13.97
N ASN A 145 -0.96 -15.43 -12.74
CA ASN A 145 -0.91 -16.58 -11.83
C ASN A 145 -2.12 -16.68 -10.89
N LEU A 146 -3.13 -15.81 -11.00
CA LEU A 146 -4.33 -15.90 -10.16
C LEU A 146 -5.05 -17.24 -10.36
N GLU A 147 -5.34 -17.88 -9.24
CA GLU A 147 -5.97 -19.18 -9.12
C GLU A 147 -7.35 -19.06 -8.44
N VAL A 148 -7.46 -18.17 -7.44
CA VAL A 148 -8.68 -17.96 -6.66
C VAL A 148 -8.95 -16.47 -6.50
N VAL A 149 -10.16 -16.05 -6.86
CA VAL A 149 -10.66 -14.68 -6.65
C VAL A 149 -12.04 -14.74 -6.03
N TRP A 150 -12.17 -14.27 -4.78
CA TRP A 150 -13.46 -14.20 -4.11
C TRP A 150 -13.89 -12.76 -3.90
N LEU A 151 -15.01 -12.42 -4.52
CA LEU A 151 -15.65 -11.11 -4.53
C LEU A 151 -17.12 -11.23 -4.11
N ASP A 152 -17.53 -12.37 -3.54
CA ASP A 152 -18.90 -12.58 -3.09
C ASP A 152 -19.31 -11.60 -1.99
N LYS A 153 -20.61 -11.33 -1.89
CA LYS A 153 -21.18 -10.41 -0.88
C LYS A 153 -20.55 -9.01 -0.93
N ASN A 154 -20.35 -8.50 -2.14
CA ASN A 154 -19.99 -7.11 -2.38
C ASN A 154 -21.20 -6.37 -2.97
N SER A 155 -20.97 -5.16 -3.48
CA SER A 155 -21.97 -4.32 -4.13
C SER A 155 -21.70 -4.21 -5.64
N ILE A 156 -21.12 -5.24 -6.27
CA ILE A 156 -20.66 -5.13 -7.66
C ILE A 156 -21.86 -4.96 -8.59
N VAL A 157 -21.88 -3.82 -9.28
CA VAL A 157 -22.87 -3.43 -10.30
C VAL A 157 -22.28 -3.43 -11.70
N HIS A 158 -20.94 -3.41 -11.81
CA HIS A 158 -20.25 -3.32 -13.09
C HIS A 158 -18.96 -4.16 -13.11
N ILE A 159 -18.82 -5.03 -14.10
CA ILE A 159 -17.58 -5.74 -14.44
C ILE A 159 -17.25 -5.45 -15.90
N ASP A 160 -16.03 -4.97 -16.17
CA ASP A 160 -15.53 -4.79 -17.53
C ASP A 160 -15.44 -6.14 -18.24
N LEU A 161 -15.85 -6.17 -19.52
CA LEU A 161 -15.91 -7.36 -20.38
C LEU A 161 -14.61 -8.20 -20.37
N THR A 162 -13.47 -7.54 -20.13
CA THR A 162 -12.13 -8.12 -20.25
C THR A 162 -11.43 -8.37 -18.90
N SER A 163 -12.15 -8.17 -17.78
CA SER A 163 -11.59 -8.21 -16.40
C SER A 163 -10.80 -9.46 -16.02
N PHE A 164 -11.16 -10.62 -16.59
CA PHE A 164 -10.54 -11.90 -16.23
C PHE A 164 -9.85 -12.62 -17.40
N ILE A 165 -9.78 -12.01 -18.60
CA ILE A 165 -9.26 -12.67 -19.81
C ILE A 165 -7.82 -13.17 -19.65
N LYS A 166 -6.99 -12.43 -18.92
CA LYS A 166 -5.57 -12.77 -18.71
C LYS A 166 -5.35 -13.77 -17.59
N ASN A 167 -6.36 -14.03 -16.76
CA ASN A 167 -6.24 -14.84 -15.55
C ASN A 167 -6.70 -16.28 -15.83
N THR A 168 -6.06 -16.93 -16.81
CA THR A 168 -6.48 -18.24 -17.34
C THR A 168 -6.30 -19.41 -16.37
N LYS A 169 -5.65 -19.17 -15.22
CA LYS A 169 -5.43 -20.17 -14.16
C LYS A 169 -6.49 -20.13 -13.05
N ILE A 170 -7.46 -19.21 -13.12
CA ILE A 170 -8.52 -19.15 -12.11
C ILE A 170 -9.36 -20.42 -12.21
N PHE A 171 -9.45 -21.16 -11.11
CA PHE A 171 -10.31 -22.32 -10.96
C PHE A 171 -11.43 -22.10 -9.93
N SER A 172 -11.34 -21.04 -9.12
CA SER A 172 -12.40 -20.62 -8.19
C SER A 172 -12.64 -19.11 -8.30
N LEU A 173 -13.84 -18.74 -8.74
CA LEU A 173 -14.30 -17.36 -8.86
C LEU A 173 -15.63 -17.22 -8.14
N ARG A 174 -15.70 -16.44 -7.06
CA ARG A 174 -16.95 -16.19 -6.33
C ARG A 174 -17.46 -14.78 -6.60
N LEU A 175 -18.67 -14.67 -7.15
CA LEU A 175 -19.34 -13.41 -7.49
C LEU A 175 -20.79 -13.37 -6.96
N ASP A 176 -21.22 -14.39 -6.22
CA ASP A 176 -22.55 -14.44 -5.63
C ASP A 176 -22.79 -13.30 -4.64
N ASN A 177 -24.07 -12.98 -4.43
CA ASN A 177 -24.50 -11.90 -3.55
C ASN A 177 -23.92 -10.52 -3.94
N ASN A 178 -23.67 -10.31 -5.24
CA ASN A 178 -23.50 -8.99 -5.84
C ASN A 178 -24.77 -8.56 -6.57
N PHE A 179 -24.90 -7.26 -6.91
CA PHE A 179 -26.10 -6.73 -7.57
C PHE A 179 -26.38 -7.41 -8.91
N CYS A 180 -25.33 -7.69 -9.70
CA CYS A 180 -25.52 -8.24 -11.04
C CYS A 180 -25.64 -9.78 -11.11
N TYR A 181 -25.09 -10.52 -10.13
CA TYR A 181 -25.11 -11.99 -10.10
C TYR A 181 -26.17 -12.59 -9.16
N GLY A 182 -26.63 -11.83 -8.16
CA GLY A 182 -27.62 -12.30 -7.20
C GLY A 182 -27.15 -13.50 -6.35
N ARG A 183 -28.07 -14.16 -5.65
CA ARG A 183 -27.76 -15.15 -4.60
C ARG A 183 -27.42 -16.56 -5.10
N PHE A 184 -27.77 -16.91 -6.34
CA PHE A 184 -27.70 -18.28 -6.85
C PHE A 184 -26.51 -18.54 -7.78
N PHE A 185 -25.46 -17.74 -7.67
CA PHE A 185 -24.23 -17.95 -8.41
C PHE A 185 -23.38 -19.00 -7.71
N ASN A 186 -22.92 -19.99 -8.45
CA ASN A 186 -21.92 -20.93 -7.97
C ASN A 186 -20.92 -21.23 -9.10
N ALA A 187 -19.63 -21.04 -8.81
CA ALA A 187 -18.53 -21.45 -9.66
C ALA A 187 -17.44 -22.12 -8.82
N GLU A 188 -17.69 -23.40 -8.54
CA GLU A 188 -16.84 -24.28 -7.75
C GLU A 188 -15.86 -25.10 -8.61
N THR A 189 -16.13 -25.22 -9.91
CA THR A 189 -15.29 -25.99 -10.84
C THR A 189 -14.63 -25.11 -11.90
N GLU A 190 -13.54 -25.60 -12.50
CA GLU A 190 -12.87 -24.91 -13.62
C GLU A 190 -13.81 -24.66 -14.80
N ASN A 191 -14.75 -25.58 -15.07
CA ASN A 191 -15.76 -25.41 -16.12
C ASN A 191 -16.75 -24.31 -15.79
N ASP A 192 -17.15 -24.17 -14.52
CA ASP A 192 -18.00 -23.06 -14.09
C ASP A 192 -17.28 -21.73 -14.24
N VAL A 193 -16.01 -21.64 -13.85
CA VAL A 193 -15.23 -20.41 -14.03
C VAL A 193 -15.11 -20.04 -15.50
N LYS A 194 -14.89 -21.00 -16.40
CA LYS A 194 -14.88 -20.74 -17.85
C LYS A 194 -16.23 -20.23 -18.35
N ARG A 195 -17.33 -20.83 -17.91
CA ARG A 195 -18.69 -20.38 -18.23
C ARG A 195 -18.92 -18.95 -17.76
N VAL A 196 -18.61 -18.65 -16.50
CA VAL A 196 -18.76 -17.31 -15.90
C VAL A 196 -17.89 -16.28 -16.62
N SER A 197 -16.64 -16.63 -16.94
CA SER A 197 -15.75 -15.75 -17.71
C SER A 197 -16.33 -15.42 -19.09
N GLN A 198 -16.98 -16.40 -19.73
CA GLN A 198 -17.66 -16.18 -21.00
C GLN A 198 -18.94 -15.35 -20.84
N GLU A 199 -19.71 -15.54 -19.77
CA GLU A 199 -20.90 -14.72 -19.46
C GLU A 199 -20.50 -13.24 -19.31
N ILE A 200 -19.42 -12.94 -18.58
CA ILE A 200 -18.87 -11.58 -18.43
C ILE A 200 -18.47 -11.01 -19.79
N LEU A 201 -17.73 -11.79 -20.59
CA LEU A 201 -17.30 -11.36 -21.92
C LEU A 201 -18.47 -11.07 -22.85
N ASN A 202 -19.58 -11.79 -22.69
CA ASN A 202 -20.83 -11.59 -23.42
C ASN A 202 -21.68 -10.42 -22.87
N GLY A 203 -21.20 -9.70 -21.85
CA GLY A 203 -21.85 -8.51 -21.28
C GLY A 203 -22.64 -8.74 -20.00
N HIS A 204 -22.58 -9.93 -19.39
CA HIS A 204 -23.18 -10.10 -18.07
C HIS A 204 -22.47 -9.22 -17.04
N CYS A 205 -23.24 -8.49 -16.21
CA CYS A 205 -22.73 -7.48 -15.29
C CYS A 205 -22.02 -6.28 -15.96
N PHE A 206 -22.09 -6.14 -17.29
CA PHE A 206 -21.56 -4.96 -17.99
C PHE A 206 -22.66 -3.92 -18.18
N ASN A 207 -22.30 -2.65 -18.02
CA ASN A 207 -23.18 -1.52 -18.29
C ASN A 207 -22.37 -0.46 -19.05
N GLU A 208 -22.78 -0.16 -20.28
CA GLU A 208 -22.04 0.72 -21.19
C GLU A 208 -21.99 2.18 -20.71
N GLU A 209 -23.08 2.69 -20.12
CA GLU A 209 -23.12 4.06 -19.59
C GLU A 209 -22.21 4.21 -18.38
N LEU A 210 -22.28 3.24 -17.45
CA LEU A 210 -21.36 3.19 -16.30
C LEU A 210 -19.91 3.03 -16.77
N ASP A 211 -19.64 2.22 -17.79
CA ASP A 211 -18.28 2.04 -18.30
C ASP A 211 -17.67 3.37 -18.77
N LYS A 212 -18.42 4.16 -19.56
CA LYS A 212 -17.97 5.48 -20.02
C LYS A 212 -17.64 6.41 -18.85
N ILE A 213 -18.50 6.44 -17.82
CA ILE A 213 -18.29 7.24 -16.61
C ILE A 213 -17.02 6.79 -15.88
N TYR A 214 -16.86 5.49 -15.69
CA TYR A 214 -15.70 4.98 -14.98
C TYR A 214 -14.40 5.14 -15.77
N GLN A 215 -14.40 5.03 -17.10
CA GLN A 215 -13.24 5.36 -17.93
C GLN A 215 -12.83 6.82 -17.75
N GLU A 216 -13.79 7.75 -17.67
CA GLU A 216 -13.48 9.14 -17.37
C GLU A 216 -12.89 9.31 -15.95
N ILE A 217 -13.45 8.61 -14.95
CA ILE A 217 -12.92 8.61 -13.58
C ILE A 217 -11.48 8.06 -13.54
N ASP A 218 -11.21 6.96 -14.23
CA ASP A 218 -9.90 6.32 -14.29
C ASP A 218 -8.88 7.27 -14.95
N ASN A 219 -9.26 7.94 -16.04
CA ASN A 219 -8.43 8.95 -16.70
C ASN A 219 -8.10 10.14 -15.78
N LYS A 220 -9.10 10.70 -15.10
CA LYS A 220 -8.86 11.80 -14.14
C LYS A 220 -8.00 11.33 -12.96
N THR A 221 -8.23 10.11 -12.47
CA THR A 221 -7.46 9.52 -11.37
C THR A 221 -5.99 9.34 -11.77
N ALA A 222 -5.70 8.92 -12.99
CA ALA A 222 -4.34 8.81 -13.51
C ALA A 222 -3.62 10.17 -13.57
N ILE A 223 -4.32 11.23 -13.98
CA ILE A 223 -3.77 12.60 -13.99
C ILE A 223 -3.43 13.05 -12.56
N ILE A 224 -4.33 12.85 -11.60
CA ILE A 224 -4.09 13.22 -10.19
C ILE A 224 -2.88 12.43 -9.67
N ARG A 225 -2.76 11.13 -9.98
CA ARG A 225 -1.60 10.32 -9.57
C ARG A 225 -0.28 10.90 -10.09
N GLN A 226 -0.24 11.31 -11.35
CA GLN A 226 0.95 11.92 -11.93
C GLN A 226 1.31 13.24 -11.22
N GLN A 227 0.33 14.00 -10.76
CA GLN A 227 0.55 15.21 -9.96
C GLN A 227 1.07 14.87 -8.56
N ASP A 228 0.48 13.85 -7.89
CA ASP A 228 0.91 13.38 -6.57
C ASP A 228 2.40 12.95 -6.61
N GLU A 229 2.82 12.22 -7.64
CA GLU A 229 4.23 11.81 -7.82
C GLU A 229 5.19 12.99 -8.00
N LYS A 230 4.76 14.04 -8.74
CA LYS A 230 5.54 15.27 -8.89
C LYS A 230 5.65 16.03 -7.57
N ILE A 231 4.57 16.10 -6.80
CA ILE A 231 4.54 16.72 -5.47
C ILE A 231 5.51 15.98 -4.55
N GLU A 232 5.51 14.66 -4.55
CA GLU A 232 6.40 13.87 -3.69
C GLU A 232 7.88 14.06 -4.07
N THR A 233 8.17 14.10 -5.37
CA THR A 233 9.52 14.43 -5.87
C THR A 233 9.97 15.82 -5.41
N LEU A 234 9.06 16.79 -5.39
CA LEU A 234 9.36 18.15 -4.93
C LEU A 234 9.58 18.20 -3.42
N LYS A 235 8.80 17.47 -2.63
CA LYS A 235 9.01 17.35 -1.18
C LYS A 235 10.40 16.80 -0.85
N GLU A 236 10.85 15.75 -1.55
CA GLU A 236 12.19 15.18 -1.34
C GLU A 236 13.32 16.14 -1.75
N LYS A 237 13.12 16.93 -2.82
CA LYS A 237 14.04 18.02 -3.16
C LYS A 237 14.11 19.06 -2.05
N ILE A 238 12.97 19.53 -1.56
CA ILE A 238 12.89 20.50 -0.46
C ILE A 238 13.62 19.96 0.78
N LYS A 239 13.37 18.71 1.16
CA LYS A 239 14.04 18.03 2.27
C LYS A 239 15.56 18.02 2.11
N THR A 240 16.04 17.73 0.90
CA THR A 240 17.48 17.74 0.58
C THR A 240 18.09 19.13 0.69
N LEU A 241 17.39 20.18 0.20
CA LEU A 241 17.84 21.58 0.33
C LEU A 241 17.89 22.03 1.80
N ILE A 242 16.91 21.61 2.60
CA ILE A 242 16.87 21.93 4.02
C ILE A 242 18.07 21.27 4.74
N ILE A 243 18.34 19.99 4.48
CA ILE A 243 19.48 19.27 5.07
C ILE A 243 20.81 19.94 4.69
N SER A 244 20.99 20.31 3.42
CA SER A 244 22.24 20.96 2.98
C SER A 244 22.43 22.34 3.61
N LEU A 245 21.36 23.12 3.76
CA LEU A 245 21.39 24.42 4.44
C LEU A 245 21.84 24.28 5.90
N TYR A 246 21.27 23.33 6.64
CA TYR A 246 21.66 23.09 8.04
C TYR A 246 23.10 22.58 8.16
N SER A 247 23.55 21.71 7.26
CA SER A 247 24.95 21.26 7.22
C SER A 247 25.89 22.44 6.98
N PHE A 248 25.55 23.36 6.08
CA PHE A 248 26.35 24.54 5.78
C PHE A 248 26.43 25.51 6.97
N ILE A 249 25.29 25.78 7.62
CA ILE A 249 25.24 26.57 8.86
C ILE A 249 26.11 25.92 9.94
N GLY A 250 26.06 24.59 10.09
CA GLY A 250 26.89 23.85 11.04
C GLY A 250 28.39 24.05 10.82
N VAL A 251 28.85 24.04 9.56
CA VAL A 251 30.25 24.31 9.21
C VAL A 251 30.64 25.76 9.58
N ILE A 252 29.78 26.74 9.28
CA ILE A 252 30.04 28.14 9.64
C ILE A 252 30.16 28.30 11.15
N VAL A 253 29.22 27.73 11.92
CA VAL A 253 29.26 27.79 13.38
C VAL A 253 30.54 27.15 13.93
N PHE A 254 30.94 26.01 13.39
CA PHE A 254 32.20 25.35 13.78
C PHE A 254 33.43 26.24 13.52
N LEU A 255 33.52 26.83 12.32
CA LEU A 255 34.62 27.74 11.97
C LEU A 255 34.67 28.97 12.89
N VAL A 256 33.51 29.56 13.21
CA VAL A 256 33.42 30.70 14.14
C VAL A 256 33.91 30.32 15.54
N ILE A 257 33.51 29.14 16.05
CA ILE A 257 33.98 28.63 17.34
C ILE A 257 35.50 28.45 17.34
N VAL A 258 36.07 27.85 16.29
CA VAL A 258 37.53 27.68 16.14
C VAL A 258 38.24 29.03 16.16
N MET A 259 37.72 30.03 15.43
CA MET A 259 38.29 31.38 15.44
C MET A 259 38.26 32.01 16.83
N ILE A 260 37.15 31.88 17.57
CA ILE A 260 37.03 32.39 18.94
C ILE A 260 38.06 31.71 19.87
N ILE A 261 38.21 30.38 19.78
CA ILE A 261 39.20 29.63 20.57
C ILE A 261 40.64 30.08 20.25
N LEU A 262 40.96 30.27 18.97
CA LEU A 262 42.27 30.78 18.56
C LEU A 262 42.54 32.19 19.10
N VAL A 263 41.55 33.09 19.01
CA VAL A 263 41.66 34.45 19.56
C VAL A 263 41.90 34.42 21.07
N ILE A 264 41.12 33.63 21.82
CA ILE A 264 41.29 33.47 23.27
C ILE A 264 42.69 32.93 23.58
N SER A 265 43.15 31.91 22.86
CA SER A 265 44.48 31.31 23.06
C SER A 265 45.61 32.32 22.84
N ILE A 266 45.52 33.14 21.80
CA ILE A 266 46.48 34.21 21.51
C ILE A 266 46.49 35.28 22.62
N VAL A 267 45.32 35.67 23.11
CA VAL A 267 45.19 36.64 24.21
C VAL A 267 45.83 36.10 25.49
N VAL A 268 45.54 34.84 25.85
CA VAL A 268 46.13 34.17 27.03
C VAL A 268 47.66 34.10 26.92
N MET A 269 48.21 33.71 25.75
CA MET A 269 49.66 33.70 25.53
C MET A 269 50.27 35.10 25.71
N LYS A 270 49.65 36.16 25.18
CA LYS A 270 50.15 37.54 25.34
C LYS A 270 50.09 38.03 26.80
N CYS A 271 49.11 37.59 27.57
CA CYS A 271 49.02 37.91 29.00
C CYS A 271 50.11 37.20 29.82
N ASN A 272 50.40 35.93 29.54
CA ASN A 272 51.45 35.17 30.25
C ASN A 272 52.88 35.66 29.95
N VAL A 273 53.13 36.33 28.82
CA VAL A 273 54.45 36.88 28.47
C VAL A 273 54.73 38.25 29.13
N ARG A 274 53.70 38.88 29.73
CA ARG A 274 53.82 40.20 30.41
C ARG A 274 53.81 40.11 31.94
N ALA A 275 53.78 38.90 32.51
CA ALA A 275 53.91 38.63 33.95
C ALA A 275 55.30 38.04 34.22
#